data_AF-A0A5R9NLJ7-F1
#
_entry.id   AF-A0A5R9NLJ7-F1
#
_cell.length_a   1.000
_cell.length_b   1.000
_cell.length_c   1.000
_cell.angle_alpha   90.00
_cell.angle_beta   90.00
_cell.angle_gamma   90.00
#
_symmetry.space_group_name_H-M   'P 1'
#
loop_
_entity.id
_entity.type
_entity.pdbx_description
1 polymer ?
#
loop_
_entity_poly.entity_id
_entity_poly.type
_entity_poly.pdbx_seq_one_letter_code
_entity_poly.pdbx_strand_id
1 'polypeptide(L)'
;MSDLSAVARELIKSDPALADEIRRQLSNLHLSGLTLRQRKCLDFIRSYASENDCAPSLATIAKHMGQASRSNVHRMVIAIESHGFIQRGASGAISIVEQAA
;
A
#
# COMPACT_ATOMS: atom_id res chain seq x y z
N MET A 1 20.23 -25.36 -4.06
CA MET A 1 19.72 -23.99 -4.28
C MET A 1 20.16 -23.16 -3.09
N SER A 2 20.90 -22.08 -3.31
CA SER A 2 21.37 -21.20 -2.24
C SER A 2 20.18 -20.59 -1.50
N ASP A 3 20.23 -20.51 -0.17
CA ASP A 3 19.21 -19.78 0.60
C ASP A 3 19.32 -18.29 0.26
N LEU A 4 18.33 -17.78 -0.48
CA LEU A 4 18.25 -16.38 -0.90
C LEU A 4 18.32 -15.42 0.30
N SER A 5 17.81 -15.85 1.47
CA SER A 5 17.84 -15.07 2.70
C SER A 5 19.26 -14.95 3.26
N ALA A 6 20.05 -16.02 3.18
CA ALA A 6 21.45 -16.03 3.62
C ALA A 6 22.31 -15.16 2.70
N VAL A 7 22.12 -15.27 1.38
CA VAL A 7 22.83 -14.45 0.38
C VAL A 7 22.51 -12.96 0.57
N ALA A 8 21.25 -12.61 0.78
CA ALA A 8 20.85 -11.22 1.02
C ALA A 8 21.50 -10.64 2.29
N ARG A 9 21.57 -11.41 3.38
CA ARG A 9 22.24 -10.97 4.63
C ARG A 9 23.73 -10.72 4.41
N GLU A 10 24.40 -11.62 3.69
CA GLU A 10 25.84 -11.50 3.43
C GLU A 10 26.15 -10.25 2.58
N LEU A 11 25.33 -9.97 1.56
CA LEU A 11 25.46 -8.78 0.71
C LEU A 11 25.19 -7.48 1.47
N ILE A 12 24.12 -7.42 2.28
CA ILE A 12 23.80 -6.24 3.11
C ILE A 12 24.90 -5.96 4.13
N LYS A 13 25.55 -7.00 4.65
CA LYS A 13 26.63 -6.87 5.65
C LYS A 13 27.95 -6.44 5.03
N SER A 14 28.25 -6.90 3.82
CA SER A 14 29.54 -6.65 3.16
C SER A 14 29.63 -5.30 2.46
N ASP A 15 28.49 -4.67 2.12
CA ASP A 15 28.45 -3.36 1.48
C ASP A 15 27.38 -2.44 2.11
N PRO A 16 27.79 -1.50 3.00
CA PRO A 16 26.90 -0.49 3.57
C PRO A 16 26.24 0.43 2.52
N ALA A 17 26.91 0.71 1.40
CA ALA A 17 26.34 1.54 0.34
C ALA A 17 25.20 0.81 -0.39
N LEU A 18 25.31 -0.52 -0.53
CA LEU A 18 24.22 -1.35 -1.01
C LEU A 18 23.02 -1.32 -0.04
N ALA A 19 23.25 -1.37 1.27
CA ALA A 19 22.19 -1.27 2.26
C ALA A 19 21.47 0.09 2.19
N ASP A 20 22.22 1.18 2.04
CA ASP A 20 21.66 2.52 1.87
C ASP A 20 20.93 2.69 0.54
N GLU A 21 21.42 2.08 -0.55
CA GLU A 21 20.76 2.10 -1.84
C GLU A 21 19.48 1.26 -1.83
N ILE A 22 19.49 0.07 -1.20
CA ILE A 22 18.28 -0.73 -0.98
C ILE A 22 17.29 0.08 -0.15
N ARG A 23 17.75 0.73 0.93
CA ARG A 23 16.90 1.62 1.74
C ARG A 23 16.36 2.76 0.90
N ARG A 24 17.15 3.38 0.03
CA ARG A 24 16.73 4.48 -0.85
C ARG A 24 15.73 4.00 -1.89
N GLN A 25 15.97 2.88 -2.56
CA GLN A 25 15.06 2.28 -3.54
C GLN A 25 13.77 1.80 -2.90
N LEU A 26 13.83 1.18 -1.73
CA LEU A 26 12.65 0.85 -0.94
C LEU A 26 11.95 2.12 -0.48
N SER A 27 12.67 3.15 -0.02
CA SER A 27 12.07 4.44 0.34
C SER A 27 11.44 5.13 -0.86
N ASN A 28 12.00 4.93 -2.06
CA ASN A 28 11.46 5.42 -3.32
C ASN A 28 10.24 4.61 -3.78
N LEU A 29 10.24 3.29 -3.57
CA LEU A 29 9.02 2.50 -3.61
C LEU A 29 7.99 3.11 -2.64
N HIS A 30 8.39 3.51 -1.43
CA HIS A 30 7.58 4.17 -0.42
C HIS A 30 7.43 5.71 -0.57
N LEU A 31 7.85 6.33 -1.69
CA LEU A 31 7.71 7.79 -1.93
C LEU A 31 6.26 8.25 -1.92
N SER A 32 5.32 7.31 -1.94
CA SER A 32 3.90 7.55 -1.79
C SER A 32 3.49 8.06 -0.40
N GLY A 33 4.39 8.11 0.60
CA GLY A 33 4.03 8.47 1.99
C GLY A 33 3.15 7.43 2.70
N LEU A 34 2.89 6.29 2.06
CA LEU A 34 2.02 5.24 2.60
C LEU A 34 2.85 4.19 3.34
N THR A 35 2.36 3.78 4.51
CA THR A 35 2.82 2.56 5.18
C THR A 35 2.54 1.34 4.30
N LEU A 36 3.27 0.25 4.52
CA LEU A 36 3.06 -1.03 3.81
C LEU A 36 1.60 -1.51 3.88
N ARG A 37 0.93 -1.34 5.03
CA ARG A 37 -0.46 -1.77 5.20
C ARG A 37 -1.45 -0.88 4.44
N GLN A 38 -1.20 0.43 4.36
CA GLN A 38 -2.01 1.34 3.54
C GLN A 38 -1.81 1.05 2.06
N ARG A 39 -0.57 0.75 1.62
CA ARG A 39 -0.30 0.33 0.25
C ARG A 39 -1.06 -0.94 -0.13
N LYS A 40 -0.98 -1.99 0.69
CA LYS A 40 -1.76 -3.22 0.48
C LYS A 40 -3.27 -2.97 0.38
N CYS A 41 -3.78 -2.02 1.15
CA CYS A 41 -5.18 -1.61 1.06
C CYS A 41 -5.49 -0.89 -0.25
N LEU A 42 -4.62 0.00 -0.70
CA LEU A 42 -4.75 0.69 -1.98
C LEU A 42 -4.68 -0.30 -3.16
N ASP A 43 -3.75 -1.25 -3.12
CA ASP A 43 -3.62 -2.32 -4.11
C ASP A 43 -4.92 -3.13 -4.19
N PHE A 44 -5.48 -3.52 -3.03
CA PHE A 44 -6.78 -4.20 -2.99
C PHE A 44 -7.92 -3.36 -3.57
N ILE A 45 -7.99 -2.07 -3.25
CA ILE A 45 -9.02 -1.16 -3.81
C ILE A 45 -8.92 -1.12 -5.33
N ARG A 46 -7.70 -1.08 -5.89
CA ARG A 46 -7.45 -1.08 -7.34
C ARG A 46 -7.90 -2.38 -7.98
N SER A 47 -7.42 -3.51 -7.47
CA SER A 47 -7.77 -4.84 -8.00
C SER A 47 -9.29 -5.07 -7.95
N TYR A 48 -9.92 -4.74 -6.83
CA TYR A 48 -11.37 -4.87 -6.69
C TYR A 48 -12.13 -3.99 -7.69
N ALA A 49 -11.72 -2.73 -7.85
CA ALA A 49 -12.35 -1.82 -8.81
C ALA A 49 -12.18 -2.29 -10.25
N SER A 50 -11.02 -2.85 -10.62
CA SER A 50 -10.80 -3.40 -11.96
C SER A 50 -11.62 -4.67 -12.23
N GLU A 51 -11.91 -5.45 -11.20
CA GLU A 51 -12.65 -6.72 -11.34
C GLU A 51 -14.18 -6.53 -11.27
N ASN A 52 -14.67 -5.49 -10.60
CA ASN A 52 -16.10 -5.33 -10.27
C ASN A 52 -16.71 -4.04 -10.84
N ASP A 53 -15.98 -3.27 -11.63
CA ASP A 53 -16.35 -1.94 -12.15
C ASP A 53 -16.82 -0.93 -11.08
N CYS A 54 -16.53 -1.21 -9.81
CA CYS A 54 -16.92 -0.38 -8.68
C CYS A 54 -15.93 -0.53 -7.52
N ALA A 55 -15.75 0.53 -6.74
CA ALA A 55 -14.85 0.49 -5.60
C ALA A 55 -15.45 -0.33 -4.43
N PRO A 56 -14.61 -1.02 -3.63
CA PRO A 56 -15.09 -1.84 -2.52
C PRO A 56 -15.62 -0.98 -1.38
N SER A 57 -16.61 -1.51 -0.65
CA SER A 57 -17.08 -0.91 0.60
C SER A 57 -16.02 -1.01 1.72
N LEU A 58 -16.10 -0.15 2.75
CA LEU A 58 -15.24 -0.25 3.94
C LEU A 58 -15.36 -1.62 4.64
N ALA A 59 -16.52 -2.27 4.57
CA ALA A 59 -16.73 -3.60 5.13
C ALA A 59 -16.01 -4.67 4.30
N THR A 60 -16.07 -4.57 2.96
CA THR A 60 -15.34 -5.44 2.02
C THR A 60 -13.84 -5.32 2.23
N ILE A 61 -13.33 -4.09 2.36
CA ILE A 61 -11.92 -3.82 2.66
C ILE A 61 -11.54 -4.40 4.02
N ALA A 62 -12.36 -4.23 5.06
CA ALA A 62 -12.07 -4.79 6.39
C ALA A 62 -11.95 -6.32 6.36
N LYS A 63 -12.85 -6.99 5.64
CA LYS A 63 -12.83 -8.44 5.46
C LYS A 63 -11.54 -8.89 4.73
N HIS A 64 -11.18 -8.23 3.63
CA HIS A 64 -9.97 -8.58 2.89
C HIS A 64 -8.69 -8.30 3.69
N MET A 65 -8.64 -7.18 4.39
CA MET A 65 -7.48 -6.75 5.19
C MET A 65 -7.37 -7.46 6.55
N GLY A 66 -8.27 -8.40 6.86
CA GLY A 66 -8.32 -9.10 8.15
C GLY A 66 -8.46 -8.15 9.35
N GLN A 67 -9.16 -7.03 9.18
CA GLN A 67 -9.34 -6.04 10.25
C GLN A 67 -10.60 -6.36 11.07
N ALA A 68 -10.45 -6.32 12.39
CA ALA A 68 -11.56 -6.51 13.32
C ALA A 68 -12.61 -5.38 13.25
N SER A 69 -12.22 -4.17 12.80
CA SER A 69 -13.11 -3.02 12.79
C SER A 69 -13.04 -2.19 11.52
N ARG A 70 -14.22 -1.67 11.12
CA ARG A 70 -14.38 -0.71 10.02
C ARG A 70 -13.65 0.60 10.30
N SER A 71 -13.49 0.98 11.57
CA SER A 71 -12.81 2.22 11.98
C SER A 71 -11.32 2.23 11.63
N ASN A 72 -10.63 1.08 11.72
CA ASN A 72 -9.23 0.99 11.30
C ASN A 72 -9.08 1.19 9.79
N VAL A 73 -9.96 0.55 9.02
CA VAL A 73 -10.00 0.72 7.57
C VAL A 73 -10.33 2.15 7.19
N HIS A 74 -11.29 2.78 7.86
CA HIS A 74 -11.64 4.17 7.60
C HIS A 74 -10.43 5.10 7.78
N ARG A 75 -9.63 4.91 8.85
CA ARG A 75 -8.38 5.67 9.07
C ARG A 75 -7.35 5.43 7.96
N MET A 76 -7.21 4.18 7.51
CA MET A 76 -6.33 3.86 6.38
C MET A 76 -6.78 4.56 5.10
N VAL A 77 -8.08 4.53 4.79
CA VAL A 77 -8.66 5.18 3.62
C VAL A 77 -8.47 6.70 3.68
N ILE A 78 -8.67 7.34 4.84
CA ILE A 78 -8.37 8.77 5.05
C ILE A 78 -6.90 9.07 4.73
N ALA A 79 -5.97 8.26 5.25
CA ALA A 79 -4.55 8.47 4.99
C ALA A 79 -4.24 8.34 3.49
N ILE A 80 -4.73 7.29 2.83
CA ILE A 80 -4.56 7.06 1.39
C ILE A 80 -5.12 8.24 0.56
N GLU A 81 -6.29 8.76 0.95
CA GLU A 81 -6.89 9.95 0.35
C GLU A 81 -6.05 11.22 0.57
N SER A 82 -5.55 11.44 1.79
CA SER A 82 -4.70 12.60 2.11
C SER A 82 -3.38 12.61 1.35
N HIS A 83 -2.90 11.44 0.93
CA HIS A 83 -1.73 11.30 0.06
C HIS A 83 -2.08 11.37 -1.44
N GLY A 84 -3.34 11.60 -1.81
CA GLY A 84 -3.77 11.87 -3.19
C GLY A 84 -3.98 10.64 -4.07
N PHE A 85 -4.04 9.43 -3.52
CA PHE A 85 -4.24 8.21 -4.33
C PHE A 85 -5.69 7.92 -4.65
N ILE A 86 -6.59 8.34 -3.78
CA ILE A 86 -8.03 8.15 -3.90
C ILE A 86 -8.76 9.41 -3.48
N GLN A 87 -10.01 9.54 -3.89
CA GLN A 87 -10.94 10.56 -3.42
C GLN A 87 -12.24 9.90 -2.97
N ARG A 88 -12.92 10.49 -1.99
CA ARG A 88 -14.26 10.07 -1.56
C ARG A 88 -15.32 11.08 -1.96
N GLY A 89 -16.40 10.59 -2.55
CA GLY A 89 -17.60 11.39 -2.81
C GLY A 89 -18.44 11.61 -1.56
N ALA A 90 -19.48 12.45 -1.65
CA ALA A 90 -20.38 12.76 -0.53
C ALA A 90 -21.10 11.52 0.05
N SER A 91 -21.30 10.48 -0.75
CA SER A 91 -21.86 9.19 -0.33
C SER A 91 -20.85 8.26 0.35
N GLY A 92 -19.57 8.65 0.41
CA GLY A 92 -18.47 7.81 0.88
C GLY A 92 -17.94 6.81 -0.16
N ALA A 93 -18.44 6.87 -1.40
CA ALA A 93 -17.90 6.09 -2.52
C ALA A 93 -16.45 6.50 -2.81
N ILE A 94 -15.58 5.51 -3.05
CA ILE A 94 -14.15 5.70 -3.32
C ILE A 94 -13.94 5.77 -4.83
N SER A 95 -13.12 6.72 -5.28
CA SER A 95 -12.66 6.84 -6.67
C SER A 95 -11.12 6.90 -6.69
N ILE A 96 -10.50 6.20 -7.63
CA ILE A 96 -9.04 6.20 -7.81
C ILE A 96 -8.68 7.43 -8.65
N VAL A 97 -7.75 8.25 -8.18
CA VAL A 97 -7.41 9.57 -8.80
C VAL A 97 -5.91 9.75 -9.04
N GLU A 98 -5.17 8.64 -9.19
CA GLU A 98 -3.69 8.64 -9.29
C GLU A 98 -3.12 9.82 -10.09
N GLN A 99 -2.31 10.66 -9.44
CA GLN A 99 -1.26 11.37 -10.16
C GLN A 99 -0.18 10.34 -10.51
N ALA A 100 -0.06 10.04 -11.81
CA ALA A 100 1.14 9.43 -12.35
C ALA A 100 2.31 10.39 -12.09
N ALA A 101 3.17 10.04 -11.15
CA ALA A 101 4.48 10.65 -10.95
C ALA A 101 5.55 9.75 -11.55
#